data_AF-A0A520PJP4-F1
#
_entry.id   AF-A0A520PJP4-F1
#
_cell.length_a   1.000
_cell.length_b   1.000
_cell.length_c   1.000
_cell.angle_alpha   90.00
_cell.angle_beta   90.00
_cell.angle_gamma   90.00
#
_symmetry.space_group_name_H-M   'P 1'
#
loop_
_entity.id
_entity.type
_entity.pdbx_description
1 polymer ?
#
loop_
_entity_poly.entity_id
_entity_poly.type
_entity_poly.pdbx_seq_one_letter_code
_entity_poly.pdbx_strand_id
1 'polypeptide(L)'
;MSTVKLTDTVALFPLHGTILLPGSVLPLHIFESRYRQMVEHVMENDDLLIGIIQPTAQDSKKLCKIGCAGSIEQSQQLPKGNYLIQLHGESRFHIVEELETDTPYRIAKVAYTSFPHDKEDSKLSRDAELLYQNFREYSKRNKLEIEWDKIEDIPANYLVNLLSMNLEFSGIEKQTLLESPDLDTRLDDLICLMEMLNPNEVTANSSPNFLN
;
A
#
# COMPACT_ATOMS: atom_id res chain seq x y z
N MET A 1 -11.73 19.34 -10.65
CA MET A 1 -11.16 18.51 -9.58
C MET A 1 -10.43 19.45 -8.65
N SER A 2 -10.88 19.52 -7.39
CA SER A 2 -10.18 20.26 -6.33
C SER A 2 -8.81 19.61 -6.17
N THR A 3 -7.73 20.38 -6.33
CA THR A 3 -6.37 19.85 -6.16
C THR A 3 -6.15 19.61 -4.67
N VAL A 4 -6.03 18.36 -4.24
CA VAL A 4 -5.75 18.03 -2.83
C VAL A 4 -4.42 18.65 -2.43
N LYS A 5 -4.41 19.37 -1.31
CA LYS A 5 -3.23 20.05 -0.80
C LYS A 5 -2.41 19.08 0.04
N LEU A 6 -1.18 18.83 -0.38
CA LEU A 6 -0.24 18.04 0.41
C LEU A 6 0.33 18.90 1.53
N THR A 7 -0.22 18.75 2.72
CA THR A 7 0.35 19.33 3.95
C THR A 7 1.56 18.53 4.41
N ASP A 8 2.48 19.18 5.12
CA ASP A 8 3.67 18.50 5.66
C ASP A 8 3.38 17.69 6.93
N THR A 9 2.11 17.57 7.34
CA THR A 9 1.67 16.90 8.56
C THR A 9 0.61 15.87 8.21
N VAL A 10 0.82 14.62 8.61
CA VAL A 10 -0.03 13.48 8.23
C VAL A 10 -0.42 12.67 9.46
N ALA A 11 -1.70 12.29 9.56
CA ALA A 11 -2.18 11.36 10.58
C ALA A 11 -1.83 9.93 10.17
N LEU A 12 -0.97 9.26 10.93
CA LEU A 12 -0.44 7.96 10.56
C LEU A 12 -1.40 6.84 10.95
N PHE A 13 -1.62 5.93 9.99
CA PHE A 13 -2.35 4.70 10.18
C PHE A 13 -1.44 3.49 9.93
N PRO A 14 -0.78 2.97 10.98
CA PRO A 14 0.08 1.80 10.87
C PRO A 14 -0.70 0.53 10.55
N LEU A 15 -0.43 -0.09 9.39
CA LEU A 15 -1.02 -1.36 8.96
C LEU A 15 0.06 -2.29 8.42
N HIS A 16 0.28 -3.43 9.08
CA HIS A 16 1.23 -4.43 8.59
C HIS A 16 0.65 -5.18 7.39
N GLY A 17 1.43 -5.39 6.34
CA GLY A 17 1.00 -6.11 5.13
C GLY A 17 0.02 -5.33 4.24
N THR A 18 -0.16 -4.04 4.52
CA THR A 18 -1.01 -3.14 3.72
C THR A 18 -0.19 -1.93 3.28
N ILE A 19 -0.29 -1.60 1.99
CA ILE A 19 0.28 -0.39 1.40
C ILE A 19 -0.80 0.35 0.61
N LEU A 20 -0.60 1.64 0.42
CA LEU A 20 -1.39 2.46 -0.50
C LEU A 20 -0.42 3.02 -1.54
N LEU A 21 -0.84 3.06 -2.81
CA LEU A 21 -0.05 3.64 -3.90
C LEU A 21 -0.80 4.84 -4.50
N PRO A 22 -0.07 5.85 -5.02
CA PRO A 22 -0.68 7.00 -5.68
C PRO A 22 -1.66 6.58 -6.80
N GLY A 23 -2.77 7.30 -6.91
CA GLY A 23 -3.84 7.05 -7.88
C GLY A 23 -4.66 5.79 -7.63
N SER A 24 -4.39 5.04 -6.55
CA SER A 24 -5.12 3.82 -6.18
C SER A 24 -6.10 4.08 -5.04
N VAL A 25 -7.11 3.22 -4.91
CA VAL A 25 -8.11 3.30 -3.84
C VAL A 25 -7.91 2.15 -2.85
N LEU A 26 -7.90 2.47 -1.56
CA LEU A 26 -7.84 1.50 -0.46
C LEU A 26 -9.10 1.58 0.41
N PRO A 27 -10.00 0.58 0.34
CA PRO A 27 -11.14 0.49 1.25
C PRO A 27 -10.69 0.00 2.63
N LEU A 28 -11.19 0.63 3.70
CA LEU A 28 -10.85 0.28 5.08
C LEU A 28 -12.10 0.25 5.97
N HIS A 29 -12.15 -0.74 6.86
CA HIS A 29 -13.13 -0.80 7.95
C HIS A 29 -12.47 -0.37 9.26
N ILE A 30 -12.93 0.76 9.79
CA ILE A 30 -12.37 1.41 10.96
C ILE A 30 -13.26 1.14 12.18
N PHE A 31 -12.75 0.31 13.09
CA PHE A 31 -13.46 -0.08 14.30
C PHE A 31 -12.71 0.31 15.59
N GLU A 32 -11.38 0.41 15.54
CA GLU A 32 -10.58 0.83 16.70
C GLU A 32 -10.85 2.30 17.07
N SER A 33 -11.13 2.55 18.36
CA SER A 33 -11.51 3.88 18.87
C SER A 33 -10.55 5.01 18.46
N ARG A 34 -9.25 4.76 18.52
CA ARG A 34 -8.23 5.76 18.14
C ARG A 34 -8.29 6.15 16.67
N TYR A 35 -8.58 5.20 15.78
CA TYR A 35 -8.64 5.47 14.35
C TYR A 35 -10.00 6.00 13.92
N ARG A 36 -11.07 5.74 14.68
CA ARG A 36 -12.36 6.44 14.51
C ARG A 36 -12.20 7.94 14.78
N GLN A 37 -11.51 8.29 15.86
CA GLN A 37 -11.16 9.69 16.17
C GLN A 37 -10.24 10.31 15.12
N MET A 38 -9.31 9.53 14.54
CA MET A 38 -8.48 9.98 13.42
C MET A 38 -9.33 10.32 12.19
N VAL A 39 -10.26 9.45 11.81
CA VAL A 39 -11.16 9.68 10.67
C VAL A 39 -12.03 10.92 10.90
N GLU A 40 -12.63 11.06 12.09
CA GLU A 40 -13.43 12.23 12.46
C GLU A 40 -12.60 13.51 12.37
N HIS A 41 -11.40 13.52 12.95
CA HIS A 41 -10.50 14.68 12.89
C HIS A 41 -10.09 15.03 11.45
N VAL A 42 -9.78 14.03 10.62
CA VAL A 42 -9.43 14.25 9.20
C VAL A 42 -10.63 14.79 8.41
N MET A 43 -11.84 14.28 8.65
CA MET A 43 -13.05 14.77 7.98
C MET A 43 -13.44 16.19 8.37
N GLU A 44 -13.04 16.65 9.56
CA GLU A 44 -13.25 18.04 10.02
C GLU A 44 -12.15 19.00 9.53
N ASN A 45 -11.04 18.48 8.99
CA ASN A 45 -9.88 19.24 8.54
C ASN A 45 -9.52 18.85 7.10
N ASP A 46 -10.11 19.53 6.11
CA ASP A 46 -9.97 19.23 4.67
C ASP A 46 -8.52 19.14 4.16
N ASP A 47 -7.57 19.76 4.85
CA ASP A 47 -6.14 19.79 4.51
C ASP A 47 -5.32 18.64 5.14
N LEU A 48 -5.90 17.87 6.07
CA LEU A 48 -5.23 16.76 6.76
C LEU A 48 -5.40 15.45 5.99
N LEU A 49 -4.31 14.70 5.83
CA LEU A 49 -4.32 13.40 5.12
C LEU A 49 -4.07 12.24 6.09
N ILE A 50 -4.51 11.05 5.68
CA ILE A 50 -4.19 9.78 6.36
C ILE A 50 -2.99 9.14 5.69
N GLY A 51 -1.95 8.85 6.46
CA GLY A 51 -0.74 8.18 6.00
C GLY A 51 -0.80 6.69 6.26
N ILE A 52 -1.01 5.89 5.21
CA ILE A 52 -0.86 4.44 5.30
C ILE A 52 0.63 4.12 5.35
N ILE A 53 1.03 3.42 6.41
CA ILE A 53 2.44 3.14 6.68
C ILE A 53 2.61 1.79 7.35
N GLN A 54 3.66 1.06 6.99
CA GLN A 54 3.90 -0.25 7.58
C GLN A 54 4.71 -0.14 8.88
N PRO A 55 4.35 -0.89 9.92
CA PRO A 55 5.29 -1.31 10.97
C PRO A 55 6.46 -2.09 10.38
N THR A 56 7.66 -1.97 10.96
CA THR A 56 8.85 -2.73 10.49
C THR A 56 8.72 -4.25 10.66
N ALA A 57 7.78 -4.69 11.49
CA ALA A 57 7.35 -6.08 11.68
C ALA A 57 5.93 -6.06 12.27
N GLN A 58 5.19 -7.16 12.20
CA GLN A 58 3.76 -7.24 12.56
C GLN A 58 3.38 -6.58 13.89
N ASP A 59 4.19 -6.79 14.94
CA ASP A 59 3.94 -6.23 16.29
C ASP A 59 4.90 -5.08 16.65
N SER A 60 5.63 -4.55 15.68
CA SER A 60 6.60 -3.49 15.90
C SER A 60 5.90 -2.15 16.13
N LYS A 61 6.35 -1.41 17.14
CA LYS A 61 6.00 0.02 17.27
C LYS A 61 6.76 0.89 16.27
N LYS A 62 7.93 0.43 15.81
CA LYS A 62 8.76 1.14 14.84
C LYS A 62 8.12 1.06 13.46
N LEU A 63 8.08 2.19 12.76
CA LEU A 63 7.55 2.29 11.41
C LEU A 63 8.65 2.17 10.37
N CYS A 64 8.27 1.69 9.18
CA CYS A 64 9.00 1.94 7.95
C CYS A 64 9.08 3.44 7.71
N LYS A 65 10.07 3.88 6.94
CA LYS A 65 10.29 5.31 6.73
C LYS A 65 9.39 5.91 5.66
N ILE A 66 8.89 5.08 4.75
CA ILE A 66 8.09 5.50 3.59
C ILE A 66 6.67 4.96 3.76
N GLY A 67 5.70 5.86 3.57
CA GLY A 67 4.27 5.58 3.52
C GLY A 67 3.62 6.27 2.33
N CYS A 68 2.31 6.19 2.23
CA CYS A 68 1.53 6.93 1.23
C CYS A 68 0.40 7.71 1.90
N ALA A 69 0.33 9.00 1.60
CA ALA A 69 -0.72 9.88 2.09
C ALA A 69 -1.94 9.70 1.19
N GLY A 70 -3.12 9.61 1.80
CA GLY A 70 -4.37 9.53 1.09
C GLY A 70 -5.45 10.41 1.70
N SER A 71 -6.31 10.92 0.84
CA SER A 71 -7.52 11.64 1.21
C SER A 71 -8.69 10.68 1.32
N ILE A 72 -9.64 10.98 2.22
CA ILE A 72 -10.90 10.24 2.29
C ILE A 72 -11.77 10.66 1.10
N GLU A 73 -11.93 9.76 0.13
CA GLU A 73 -12.80 9.97 -1.04
C GLU A 73 -14.26 9.68 -0.69
N GLN A 74 -14.50 8.61 0.08
CA GLN A 74 -15.83 8.25 0.57
C GLN A 74 -15.76 7.82 2.03
N SER A 75 -16.80 8.15 2.78
CA SER A 75 -16.98 7.71 4.17
C SER A 75 -18.42 7.33 4.42
N GLN A 76 -18.63 6.22 5.12
CA GLN A 76 -19.92 5.79 5.64
C GLN A 76 -19.78 5.46 7.11
N GLN A 77 -20.49 6.20 7.97
CA GLN A 77 -20.61 5.84 9.36
C GLN A 77 -21.56 4.64 9.52
N LEU A 78 -21.12 3.65 10.27
CA LEU A 78 -21.85 2.43 10.62
C LEU A 78 -22.41 2.54 12.06
N PRO A 79 -23.33 1.64 12.45
CA PRO A 79 -23.75 1.52 13.84
C PRO A 79 -22.57 1.35 14.80
N LYS A 80 -22.73 1.81 16.06
CA LYS A 80 -21.67 1.84 17.08
C LYS A 80 -20.50 2.78 16.77
N GLY A 81 -20.62 3.62 15.74
CA GLY A 81 -19.66 4.66 15.39
C GLY A 81 -18.49 4.18 14.53
N ASN A 82 -18.48 2.93 14.07
CA ASN A 82 -17.47 2.44 13.11
C ASN A 82 -17.58 3.19 11.77
N TYR A 83 -16.52 3.14 10.96
CA TYR A 83 -16.55 3.72 9.61
C TYR A 83 -16.15 2.70 8.55
N LEU A 84 -16.79 2.75 7.39
CA LEU A 84 -16.19 2.31 6.14
C LEU A 84 -15.66 3.56 5.44
N ILE A 85 -14.39 3.55 5.06
CA ILE A 85 -13.78 4.64 4.29
C ILE A 85 -13.14 4.09 3.02
N GLN A 86 -13.08 4.93 1.98
CA GLN A 86 -12.24 4.73 0.81
C GLN A 86 -11.18 5.82 0.81
N LEU A 87 -9.91 5.41 0.88
CA LEU A 87 -8.78 6.32 0.75
C LEU A 87 -8.30 6.36 -0.69
N HIS A 88 -8.19 7.56 -1.26
CA HIS A 88 -7.50 7.77 -2.53
C HIS A 88 -6.02 8.10 -2.25
N GLY A 89 -5.09 7.37 -2.85
CA GLY A 89 -3.67 7.60 -2.70
C GLY A 89 -3.21 8.85 -3.44
N GLU A 90 -2.69 9.83 -2.71
CA GLU A 90 -2.27 11.13 -3.25
C GLU A 90 -0.78 11.15 -3.60
N SER A 91 0.07 10.72 -2.67
CA SER A 91 1.53 10.74 -2.86
C SER A 91 2.23 9.93 -1.79
N ARG A 92 3.31 9.26 -2.15
CA ARG A 92 4.25 8.68 -1.20
C ARG A 92 4.99 9.76 -0.46
N PHE A 93 5.36 9.48 0.79
CA PHE A 93 6.07 10.39 1.66
C PHE A 93 7.15 9.67 2.46
N HIS A 94 8.14 10.43 2.92
CA HIS A 94 9.10 10.02 3.93
C HIS A 94 8.76 10.65 5.28
N ILE A 95 8.83 9.90 6.39
CA ILE A 95 8.75 10.48 7.73
C ILE A 95 10.00 11.33 7.97
N VAL A 96 9.81 12.62 8.26
CA VAL A 96 10.87 13.51 8.75
C VAL A 96 10.98 13.38 10.26
N GLU A 97 9.84 13.46 10.94
CA GLU A 97 9.76 13.45 12.41
C GLU A 97 8.37 13.01 12.86
N GLU A 98 8.29 12.21 13.93
CA GLU A 98 7.01 11.94 14.59
C GLU A 98 6.73 13.02 15.62
N LEU A 99 5.52 13.59 15.60
CA LEU A 99 5.13 14.68 16.47
C LEU A 99 4.56 14.13 17.78
N GLU A 100 4.98 14.71 18.90
CA GLU A 100 4.33 14.49 20.19
C GLU A 100 3.01 15.27 20.21
N THR A 101 1.89 14.55 20.33
CA THR A 101 0.53 15.14 20.33
C THR A 101 -0.35 14.44 21.36
N ASP A 102 -1.42 15.11 21.80
CA ASP A 102 -2.43 14.53 22.71
C ASP A 102 -3.43 13.62 21.99
N THR A 103 -3.27 13.40 20.68
CA THR A 103 -4.17 12.54 19.91
C THR A 103 -3.90 11.05 20.22
N PRO A 104 -4.91 10.17 20.12
CA PRO A 104 -4.74 8.74 20.41
C PRO A 104 -4.08 7.95 19.26
N TYR A 105 -3.72 8.63 18.17
CA TYR A 105 -3.03 8.11 17.00
C TYR A 105 -1.75 8.91 16.76
N ARG A 106 -0.89 8.43 15.87
CA ARG A 106 0.41 9.07 15.62
C ARG A 106 0.24 10.13 14.55
N ILE A 107 0.96 11.23 14.68
CA ILE A 107 1.05 12.27 13.67
C ILE A 107 2.54 12.43 13.33
N ALA A 108 2.85 12.64 12.07
CA ALA A 108 4.23 12.88 11.65
C ALA A 108 4.32 14.08 10.72
N LYS A 109 5.45 14.77 10.82
CA LYS A 109 5.94 15.64 9.77
C LYS A 109 6.55 14.80 8.65
N VAL A 110 6.18 15.09 7.41
CA VAL A 110 6.56 14.29 6.24
C VAL A 110 7.11 15.14 5.11
N ALA A 111 7.85 14.48 4.20
CA ALA A 111 8.36 15.10 2.98
C ALA A 111 8.01 14.26 1.74
N TYR A 112 7.56 14.92 0.68
CA TYR A 112 7.17 14.30 -0.60
C TYR A 112 8.25 14.39 -1.69
N THR A 113 9.33 15.13 -1.43
CA THR A 113 10.34 15.50 -2.44
C THR A 113 11.08 14.31 -3.06
N SER A 114 11.09 13.15 -2.39
CA SER A 114 11.68 11.92 -2.93
C SER A 114 10.84 11.27 -4.03
N PHE A 115 9.58 11.70 -4.21
CA PHE A 115 8.63 11.10 -5.13
C PHE A 115 7.94 12.17 -6.01
N PRO A 116 8.72 12.94 -6.79
CA PRO A 116 8.19 14.09 -7.54
C PRO A 116 7.15 13.69 -8.61
N HIS A 117 7.20 12.45 -9.10
CA HIS A 117 6.34 11.94 -10.18
C HIS A 117 5.03 11.33 -9.68
N ASP A 118 4.80 11.22 -8.36
CA ASP A 118 3.59 10.56 -7.82
C ASP A 118 2.28 11.30 -8.16
N LYS A 119 2.38 12.60 -8.49
CA LYS A 119 1.25 13.42 -8.94
C LYS A 119 1.02 13.40 -10.45
N GLU A 120 1.95 12.83 -11.19
CA GLU A 120 1.87 12.73 -12.64
C GLU A 120 1.17 11.43 -12.99
N ASP A 121 0.37 11.46 -14.06
CA ASP A 121 -0.18 10.24 -14.64
C ASP A 121 0.98 9.42 -15.24
N SER A 122 1.56 8.58 -14.40
CA SER A 122 2.75 7.81 -14.70
C SER A 122 2.40 6.80 -15.80
N LYS A 123 3.13 6.88 -16.91
CA LYS A 123 3.02 5.93 -18.01
C LYS A 123 4.12 4.90 -17.87
N LEU A 124 3.78 3.64 -18.12
CA LEU A 124 4.79 2.61 -18.32
C LEU A 124 5.57 2.94 -19.59
N SER A 125 6.90 2.91 -19.49
CA SER A 125 7.77 3.04 -20.66
C SER A 125 7.98 1.69 -21.34
N ARG A 126 7.71 0.60 -20.62
CA ARG A 126 7.87 -0.79 -21.05
C ARG A 126 6.57 -1.44 -21.47
N ASP A 127 6.70 -2.50 -22.25
CA ASP A 127 5.57 -3.38 -22.58
C ASP A 127 5.09 -4.12 -21.31
N ALA A 128 3.78 -4.16 -21.12
CA ALA A 128 3.12 -4.83 -20.02
C ALA A 128 2.88 -6.32 -20.30
N GLU A 129 3.26 -6.87 -21.45
CA GLU A 129 3.03 -8.29 -21.78
C GLU A 129 3.55 -9.24 -20.68
N LEU A 130 4.74 -8.99 -20.15
CA LEU A 130 5.33 -9.78 -19.07
C LEU A 130 4.55 -9.68 -17.76
N LEU A 131 3.87 -8.56 -17.49
CA LEU A 131 2.98 -8.40 -16.33
C LEU A 131 1.83 -9.41 -16.43
N TYR A 132 1.13 -9.44 -17.57
CA TYR A 132 -0.02 -10.31 -17.78
C TYR A 132 0.39 -11.79 -17.78
N GLN A 133 1.49 -12.14 -18.44
CA GLN A 133 2.01 -13.51 -18.45
C GLN A 133 2.30 -14.01 -17.03
N ASN A 134 3.05 -13.23 -16.26
CA ASN A 134 3.40 -13.60 -14.88
C ASN A 134 2.20 -13.59 -13.94
N PHE A 135 1.26 -12.65 -14.12
CA PHE A 135 0.04 -12.62 -13.34
C PHE A 135 -0.83 -13.85 -13.62
N ARG A 136 -0.99 -14.28 -14.88
CA ARG A 136 -1.71 -15.53 -15.21
C ARG A 136 -1.11 -16.75 -14.52
N GLU A 137 0.21 -16.90 -14.56
CA GLU A 137 0.89 -18.01 -13.90
C GLU A 137 0.80 -17.92 -12.37
N TYR A 138 0.91 -16.72 -11.80
CA TYR A 138 0.68 -16.49 -10.36
C TYR A 138 -0.75 -16.87 -9.95
N SER A 139 -1.76 -16.40 -10.69
CA SER A 139 -3.16 -16.69 -10.42
C SER A 139 -3.46 -18.19 -10.50
N LYS A 140 -2.93 -18.89 -11.50
CA LYS A 140 -3.08 -20.34 -11.64
C LYS A 140 -2.43 -21.09 -10.47
N ARG A 141 -1.21 -20.70 -10.08
CA ARG A 141 -0.47 -21.31 -8.96
C ARG A 141 -1.21 -21.12 -7.63
N ASN A 142 -1.71 -19.91 -7.39
CA ASN A 142 -2.41 -19.55 -6.15
C ASN A 142 -3.93 -19.81 -6.19
N LYS A 143 -4.43 -20.44 -7.27
CA LYS A 143 -5.85 -20.78 -7.49
C LYS A 143 -6.79 -19.57 -7.33
N LEU A 144 -6.35 -18.42 -7.82
CA LEU A 144 -7.15 -17.20 -7.82
C LEU A 144 -8.23 -17.29 -8.91
N GLU A 145 -9.45 -16.91 -8.56
CA GLU A 145 -10.54 -16.74 -9.52
C GLU A 145 -10.48 -15.32 -10.08
N ILE A 146 -10.05 -15.19 -11.33
CA ILE A 146 -9.84 -13.91 -12.00
C ILE A 146 -10.81 -13.75 -13.17
N GLU A 147 -11.55 -12.64 -13.17
CA GLU A 147 -12.33 -12.19 -14.31
C GLU A 147 -11.40 -11.49 -15.32
N TRP A 148 -10.77 -12.25 -16.21
CA TRP A 148 -9.72 -11.74 -17.12
C TRP A 148 -10.18 -10.58 -18.00
N ASP A 149 -11.41 -10.61 -18.48
CA ASP A 149 -11.98 -9.52 -19.30
C ASP A 149 -11.90 -8.17 -18.57
N LYS A 150 -12.19 -8.16 -17.25
CA LYS A 150 -12.09 -6.93 -16.44
C LYS A 150 -10.65 -6.50 -16.20
N ILE A 151 -9.71 -7.44 -16.12
CA ILE A 151 -8.28 -7.14 -15.90
C ILE A 151 -7.66 -6.53 -17.16
N GLU A 152 -8.04 -7.03 -18.33
CA GLU A 152 -7.54 -6.54 -19.62
C GLU A 152 -8.05 -5.13 -19.95
N ASP A 153 -9.20 -4.72 -19.40
CA ASP A 153 -9.74 -3.36 -19.49
C ASP A 153 -8.99 -2.33 -18.60
N ILE A 154 -8.22 -2.79 -17.61
CA ILE A 154 -7.48 -1.89 -16.71
C ILE A 154 -6.17 -1.45 -17.40
N PRO A 155 -5.90 -0.14 -17.52
CA PRO A 155 -4.63 0.32 -18.08
C PRO A 155 -3.46 -0.18 -17.23
N ALA A 156 -2.41 -0.68 -17.90
CA ALA A 156 -1.34 -1.43 -17.25
C ALA A 156 -0.63 -0.66 -16.11
N ASN A 157 -0.51 0.66 -16.20
CA ASN A 157 0.05 1.49 -15.14
C ASN A 157 -0.76 1.40 -13.83
N TYR A 158 -2.10 1.39 -13.91
CA TYR A 158 -2.96 1.16 -12.75
C TYR A 158 -2.92 -0.30 -12.29
N LEU A 159 -2.82 -1.24 -13.24
CA LEU A 159 -2.78 -2.66 -12.91
C LEU A 159 -1.55 -3.03 -12.07
N VAL A 160 -0.39 -2.44 -12.34
CA VAL A 160 0.82 -2.62 -11.52
C VAL A 160 0.52 -2.27 -10.06
N ASN A 161 -0.02 -1.08 -9.79
CA ASN A 161 -0.33 -0.67 -8.42
C ASN A 161 -1.41 -1.55 -7.77
N LEU A 162 -2.46 -1.90 -8.53
CA LEU A 162 -3.54 -2.75 -8.06
C LEU A 162 -3.00 -4.11 -7.60
N LEU A 163 -2.17 -4.76 -8.41
CA LEU A 163 -1.56 -6.04 -8.08
C LEU A 163 -0.57 -5.92 -6.91
N SER A 164 0.27 -4.88 -6.88
CA SER A 164 1.17 -4.62 -5.76
C SER A 164 0.45 -4.51 -4.40
N MET A 165 -0.74 -3.91 -4.39
CA MET A 165 -1.54 -3.75 -3.16
C MET A 165 -2.27 -5.04 -2.75
N ASN A 166 -2.78 -5.81 -3.71
CA ASN A 166 -3.77 -6.87 -3.46
C ASN A 166 -3.23 -8.30 -3.49
N LEU A 167 -2.09 -8.56 -4.15
CA LEU A 167 -1.50 -9.89 -4.11
C LEU A 167 -0.96 -10.24 -2.72
N GLU A 168 -0.92 -11.54 -2.43
CA GLU A 168 -0.51 -12.10 -1.14
C GLU A 168 1.02 -12.06 -1.02
N PHE A 169 1.55 -10.88 -0.74
CA PHE A 169 2.95 -10.62 -0.43
C PHE A 169 3.11 -10.28 1.05
N SER A 170 4.27 -10.62 1.62
CA SER A 170 4.66 -10.23 2.96
C SER A 170 4.78 -8.71 3.09
N GLY A 171 4.74 -8.21 4.33
CA GLY A 171 4.89 -6.76 4.58
C GLY A 171 6.19 -6.18 4.03
N ILE A 172 7.29 -6.93 4.06
CA ILE A 172 8.58 -6.49 3.51
C ILE A 172 8.50 -6.37 1.99
N GLU A 173 7.95 -7.37 1.30
CA GLU A 173 7.81 -7.36 -0.16
C GLU A 173 6.87 -6.23 -0.63
N LYS A 174 5.76 -6.00 0.08
CA LYS A 174 4.91 -4.83 -0.18
C LYS A 174 5.64 -3.52 0.10
N GLN A 175 6.49 -3.46 1.12
CA GLN A 175 7.29 -2.27 1.38
C GLN A 175 8.26 -2.01 0.23
N THR A 176 8.90 -3.05 -0.32
CA THR A 176 9.76 -2.94 -1.49
C THR A 176 9.01 -2.32 -2.68
N LEU A 177 7.81 -2.80 -2.99
CA LEU A 177 6.97 -2.27 -4.07
C LEU A 177 6.55 -0.80 -3.86
N LEU A 178 6.27 -0.41 -2.61
CA LEU A 178 5.97 0.97 -2.26
C LEU A 178 7.19 1.88 -2.45
N GLU A 179 8.37 1.38 -2.09
CA GLU A 179 9.64 2.10 -2.13
C GLU A 179 10.31 2.12 -3.51
N SER A 180 9.82 1.35 -4.49
CA SER A 180 10.35 1.36 -5.86
C SER A 180 10.40 2.79 -6.42
N PRO A 181 11.53 3.25 -6.98
CA PRO A 181 11.74 4.66 -7.33
C PRO A 181 10.74 5.18 -8.36
N ASP A 182 10.39 4.35 -9.33
CA ASP A 182 9.46 4.65 -10.42
C ASP A 182 8.57 3.44 -10.75
N LEU A 183 7.62 3.66 -11.67
CA LEU A 183 6.63 2.66 -12.05
C LEU A 183 7.24 1.47 -12.80
N ASP A 184 8.25 1.69 -13.65
CA ASP A 184 8.91 0.60 -14.38
C ASP A 184 9.72 -0.29 -13.45
N THR A 185 10.39 0.30 -12.45
CA THR A 185 11.09 -0.47 -11.41
C THR A 185 10.11 -1.25 -10.55
N ARG A 186 8.95 -0.64 -10.20
CA ARG A 186 7.88 -1.35 -9.49
C ARG A 186 7.33 -2.53 -10.31
N LEU A 187 7.18 -2.35 -11.62
CA LEU A 187 6.77 -3.43 -12.52
C LEU A 187 7.78 -4.59 -12.48
N ASP A 188 9.07 -4.29 -12.60
CA ASP A 188 10.14 -5.29 -12.54
C ASP A 188 10.13 -6.03 -11.19
N ASP A 189 10.03 -5.30 -10.08
CA ASP A 189 9.94 -5.85 -8.72
C ASP A 189 8.70 -6.75 -8.55
N LEU A 190 7.54 -6.30 -9.05
CA LEU A 190 6.28 -7.03 -8.99
C LEU A 190 6.36 -8.35 -9.77
N ILE A 191 6.94 -8.33 -10.97
CA ILE A 191 7.16 -9.54 -11.78
C ILE A 191 8.07 -10.51 -11.02
N CYS A 192 9.20 -10.01 -10.50
CA CYS A 192 10.15 -10.81 -9.75
C CYS A 192 9.48 -11.50 -8.53
N LEU A 193 8.68 -10.75 -7.76
CA LEU A 193 7.95 -11.31 -6.61
C LEU A 193 6.94 -12.37 -7.02
N MET A 194 6.21 -12.17 -8.12
CA MET A 194 5.30 -13.19 -8.65
C MET A 194 6.04 -14.46 -9.07
N GLU A 195 7.24 -14.36 -9.64
CA GLU A 195 8.06 -15.51 -10.03
C GLU A 195 8.63 -16.25 -8.81
N MET A 196 9.17 -15.52 -7.83
CA MET A 196 9.88 -16.06 -6.67
C MET A 196 9.00 -16.88 -5.72
N LEU A 197 7.71 -16.57 -5.60
CA LEU A 197 6.78 -17.28 -4.71
C LEU A 197 6.37 -18.68 -5.23
N ASN A 198 7.26 -19.34 -5.96
CA ASN A 198 7.14 -20.76 -6.29
C ASN A 198 7.19 -21.61 -5.01
N PRO A 199 6.15 -22.39 -4.70
CA PRO A 199 6.11 -23.23 -3.49
C PRO A 199 7.18 -24.34 -3.43
N ASN A 200 8.02 -24.50 -4.46
CA ASN A 200 8.89 -25.65 -4.62
C ASN A 200 10.36 -25.46 -4.19
N GLU A 201 10.76 -24.33 -3.58
CA GLU A 201 12.16 -24.15 -3.13
C GLU A 201 12.39 -23.89 -1.64
N VAL A 202 11.37 -23.93 -0.77
CA VAL A 202 11.55 -23.71 0.69
C VAL A 202 11.43 -24.98 1.55
N THR A 203 11.20 -26.17 0.97
CA THR A 203 11.27 -27.45 1.70
C THR A 203 12.35 -28.38 1.14
N ALA A 204 13.58 -27.90 1.06
CA ALA A 204 14.74 -28.77 0.87
C ALA A 204 15.98 -28.18 1.53
N ASN A 205 15.93 -27.93 2.85
CA ASN A 205 17.11 -27.98 3.72
C ASN A 205 16.75 -27.78 5.19
N SER A 206 16.49 -28.88 5.91
CA SER A 206 16.82 -28.98 7.33
C SER A 206 17.13 -30.44 7.70
N SER A 207 18.34 -30.82 7.27
CA SER A 207 19.29 -31.71 7.93
C SER A 207 19.08 -33.24 7.99
N PRO A 208 20.19 -34.00 7.93
CA PRO A 208 20.21 -35.46 7.83
C PRO A 208 20.09 -36.14 9.20
N ASN A 209 19.55 -37.36 9.17
CA ASN A 209 19.59 -38.34 10.24
C ASN A 209 20.97 -38.42 10.92
N PHE A 210 20.98 -38.30 12.25
CA PHE A 210 21.89 -39.06 13.10
C PHE A 210 21.12 -39.60 14.29
N LEU A 211 20.65 -40.84 14.16
CA LEU A 211 20.44 -41.76 15.27
C LEU A 211 21.63 -42.72 15.27
N ASN A 212 22.52 -42.54 16.25
CA ASN A 212 23.20 -43.57 17.04
C ASN A 212 24.05 -42.89 18.12
#